data_AF-A0AA47I7J3-F1
#
_entry.id   AF-A0AA47I7J3-F1
#
_cell.length_a   1.000
_cell.length_b   1.000
_cell.length_c   1.000
_cell.angle_alpha   90.00
_cell.angle_beta   90.00
_cell.angle_gamma   90.00
#
_symmetry.space_group_name_H-M   'P 1'
#
loop_
_entity.id
_entity.type
_entity.pdbx_description
1 polymer ?
#
loop_
_entity_poly.entity_id
_entity_poly.type
_entity_poly.pdbx_seq_one_letter_code
_entity_poly.pdbx_strand_id
1 'polypeptide(L)'
;MANVTNDVANIRAAVFGKDVRESIADGIEDINTEVTSTTARQLVVEGKQTAVGVRQDLADCNEIIRKTNEIGRINVEGERVTEFNVIKTDYDTYKNVMIAESNVAALQNGINKNTSDLANMATNPMQFGAKFDGITDDTNAINLAIKTALKNGNAKIIFPQNSKCKIAGMILIPSNVIIDCNSCEINGGGGNTIFETGYVLSGEIVSNISTPNETQRVVFSQIINISKITNCELCFNVFNFNEGCEISNVYAFMVGKVLNSKRSFYSSYTNITDREAGYVNDTYAKLGEAFSFDGFVNVEHLKSLFVTGRGKGFRFSGGSDGQEISGCSAEDVNIGIEISGEVHLLGIYNNYFESIRQIAVNIDNVGVKRNITIDRNWFYGCPVAIHADNFSGHIGKYNYYSGGTNLIEIPDNTTSIGEIEFLKSSIPATSNGILSTTIQANIGDECTVKENLVIYDDNSGLGLAKAIIYNKQVPLIYNGHGGFAPNRVMFTDTKLLPLGSSVYNIEISTGFIFDPYNFLIFRFKITDNNGAYDFYGKTYGEIVKLDNVDNGRLVTLTIVHNKIVLTLSSFTHPSGIVSCEGIIRMA
;
A
#
# COMPACT_ATOMS: atom_id res chain seq x y z
N MET A 1 127.05 11.84 144.32
CA MET A 1 126.69 11.99 142.90
C MET A 1 125.40 11.22 142.64
N ALA A 2 124.44 11.84 141.97
CA ALA A 2 123.05 11.39 141.82
C ALA A 2 122.88 10.34 140.71
N ASN A 3 121.89 9.46 140.89
CA ASN A 3 121.63 8.29 140.03
C ASN A 3 120.60 8.62 138.94
N VAL A 4 121.05 9.25 137.85
CA VAL A 4 120.29 9.64 136.62
C VAL A 4 119.72 8.42 135.86
N THR A 5 120.11 7.21 136.24
CA THR A 5 119.78 5.97 135.53
C THR A 5 118.28 5.63 135.56
N ASN A 6 117.56 5.98 136.64
CA ASN A 6 116.15 5.61 136.79
C ASN A 6 115.19 6.42 135.89
N ASP A 7 115.41 7.72 135.72
CA ASP A 7 114.53 8.55 134.87
C ASP A 7 114.70 8.20 133.38
N VAL A 8 115.92 7.87 132.96
CA VAL A 8 116.20 7.36 131.61
C VAL A 8 115.49 6.02 131.36
N ALA A 9 115.38 5.16 132.39
CA ALA A 9 114.68 3.88 132.28
C ALA A 9 113.15 4.06 132.13
N ASN A 10 112.54 5.01 132.88
CA ASN A 10 111.11 5.30 132.77
C ASN A 10 110.73 5.95 131.44
N ILE A 11 111.55 6.86 130.90
CA ILE A 11 111.34 7.42 129.55
C ILE A 11 111.47 6.31 128.50
N ARG A 12 112.46 5.42 128.62
CA ARG A 12 112.57 4.25 127.72
C ARG A 12 111.36 3.33 127.82
N ALA A 13 110.79 3.15 129.01
CA ALA A 13 109.56 2.36 129.18
C ALA A 13 108.31 3.09 128.68
N ALA A 14 108.23 4.42 128.73
CA ALA A 14 107.09 5.15 128.18
C ALA A 14 107.12 5.24 126.63
N VAL A 15 108.32 5.29 126.04
CA VAL A 15 108.51 5.43 124.57
C VAL A 15 108.67 4.08 123.87
N PHE A 16 109.31 3.11 124.53
CA PHE A 16 109.59 1.77 123.99
C PHE A 16 109.00 0.66 124.88
N GLY A 17 108.05 1.01 125.75
CA GLY A 17 107.37 0.08 126.62
C GLY A 17 106.56 -0.95 125.88
N LYS A 18 106.14 -1.94 126.67
CA LYS A 18 105.27 -3.00 126.20
C LYS A 18 103.97 -2.45 125.62
N ASP A 19 103.29 -1.54 126.31
CA ASP A 19 101.98 -1.01 125.92
C ASP A 19 102.01 -0.23 124.59
N VAL A 20 103.08 0.54 124.33
CA VAL A 20 103.26 1.24 123.05
C VAL A 20 103.54 0.25 121.92
N ARG A 21 104.33 -0.79 122.17
CA ARG A 21 104.58 -1.83 121.17
C ARG A 21 103.35 -2.69 120.89
N GLU A 22 102.54 -3.01 121.90
CA GLU A 22 101.29 -3.75 121.75
C GLU A 22 100.24 -2.93 121.03
N SER A 23 100.05 -1.64 121.36
CA SER A 23 99.12 -0.78 120.62
C SER A 23 99.53 -0.57 119.15
N ILE A 24 100.83 -0.48 118.86
CA ILE A 24 101.33 -0.46 117.47
C ILE A 24 101.09 -1.81 116.79
N ALA A 25 101.31 -2.93 117.48
CA ALA A 25 101.07 -4.26 116.94
C ALA A 25 99.59 -4.50 116.63
N ASP A 26 98.68 -4.17 117.56
CA ASP A 26 97.23 -4.29 117.39
C ASP A 26 96.75 -3.38 116.25
N GLY A 27 97.24 -2.13 116.19
CA GLY A 27 96.92 -1.23 115.09
C GLY A 27 97.41 -1.73 113.74
N ILE A 28 98.59 -2.35 113.68
CA ILE A 28 99.10 -3.01 112.46
C ILE A 28 98.23 -4.23 112.11
N GLU A 29 97.77 -5.00 113.09
CA GLU A 29 96.93 -6.18 112.87
C GLU A 29 95.53 -5.80 112.38
N ASP A 30 94.91 -4.76 112.95
CA ASP A 30 93.62 -4.21 112.49
C ASP A 30 93.73 -3.66 111.06
N ILE A 31 94.81 -2.94 110.75
CA ILE A 31 95.09 -2.45 109.39
C ILE A 31 95.24 -3.63 108.43
N ASN A 32 96.02 -4.65 108.80
CA ASN A 32 96.20 -5.82 107.95
C ASN A 32 94.89 -6.59 107.73
N THR A 33 94.06 -6.69 108.77
CA THR A 33 92.74 -7.34 108.69
C THR A 33 91.81 -6.57 107.77
N GLU A 34 91.73 -5.24 107.89
CA GLU A 34 90.88 -4.42 107.03
C GLU A 34 91.39 -4.34 105.58
N VAL A 35 92.71 -4.31 105.38
CA VAL A 35 93.34 -4.41 104.04
C VAL A 35 92.99 -5.75 103.40
N THR A 36 93.07 -6.85 104.16
CA THR A 36 92.71 -8.18 103.66
C THR A 36 91.23 -8.26 103.30
N SER A 37 90.34 -7.74 104.16
CA SER A 37 88.90 -7.68 103.94
C SER A 37 88.54 -6.81 102.73
N THR A 38 89.16 -5.64 102.60
CA THR A 38 88.95 -4.72 101.47
C THR A 38 89.45 -5.33 100.16
N THR A 39 90.62 -5.98 100.19
CA THR A 39 91.16 -6.69 99.01
C THR A 39 90.21 -7.81 98.58
N ALA A 40 89.66 -8.59 99.51
CA ALA A 40 88.68 -9.64 99.20
C ALA A 40 87.38 -9.07 98.61
N ARG A 41 86.85 -7.97 99.16
CA ARG A 41 85.66 -7.29 98.61
C ARG A 41 85.92 -6.72 97.22
N GLN A 42 87.09 -6.11 97.01
CA GLN A 42 87.50 -5.56 95.73
C GLN A 42 87.54 -6.64 94.64
N LEU A 43 88.16 -7.79 94.92
CA LEU A 43 88.19 -8.94 94.00
C LEU A 43 86.78 -9.43 93.62
N VAL A 44 85.84 -9.44 94.58
CA VAL A 44 84.44 -9.81 94.31
C VAL A 44 83.74 -8.76 93.43
N VAL A 45 84.00 -7.47 93.66
CA VAL A 45 83.43 -6.38 92.85
C VAL A 45 83.98 -6.42 91.43
N GLU A 46 85.30 -6.58 91.26
CA GLU A 46 85.95 -6.70 89.95
C GLU A 46 85.45 -7.93 89.18
N GLY A 47 85.27 -9.07 89.87
CA GLY A 47 84.65 -10.26 89.29
C GLY A 47 83.21 -10.01 88.83
N LYS A 48 82.40 -9.31 89.63
CA LYS A 48 81.02 -8.94 89.26
C LYS A 48 80.96 -7.94 88.11
N GLN A 49 81.84 -6.93 88.10
CA GLN A 49 81.94 -5.95 87.00
C GLN A 49 82.32 -6.64 85.70
N THR A 50 83.30 -7.56 85.74
CA THR A 50 83.67 -8.40 84.60
C THR A 50 82.48 -9.22 84.10
N ALA A 51 81.74 -9.87 84.99
CA ALA A 51 80.56 -10.65 84.64
C ALA A 51 79.37 -9.81 84.12
N VAL A 52 79.29 -8.52 84.49
CA VAL A 52 78.33 -7.57 83.91
C VAL A 52 78.76 -7.17 82.50
N GLY A 53 80.05 -6.87 82.29
CA GLY A 53 80.61 -6.58 80.97
C GLY A 53 80.34 -7.70 79.97
N VAL A 54 80.66 -8.95 80.34
CA VAL A 54 80.41 -10.14 79.49
C VAL A 54 78.91 -10.30 79.15
N ARG A 55 78.01 -10.00 80.10
CA ARG A 55 76.56 -10.09 79.85
C ARG A 55 76.06 -8.99 78.93
N GLN A 56 76.61 -7.78 79.04
CA GLN A 56 76.28 -6.67 78.15
C GLN A 56 76.77 -6.98 76.72
N ASP A 57 78.01 -7.44 76.57
CA ASP A 57 78.58 -7.82 75.27
C ASP A 57 77.76 -8.95 74.61
N LEU A 58 77.28 -9.92 75.41
CA LEU A 58 76.41 -10.99 74.92
C LEU A 58 75.03 -10.45 74.50
N ALA A 59 74.45 -9.52 75.25
CA ALA A 59 73.17 -8.89 74.90
C ALA A 59 73.29 -8.07 73.61
N ASP A 60 74.38 -7.31 73.47
CA ASP A 60 74.66 -6.52 72.27
C ASP A 60 74.90 -7.41 71.05
N CYS A 61 75.66 -8.50 71.20
CA CYS A 61 75.82 -9.53 70.16
C CYS A 61 74.47 -10.13 69.73
N ASN A 62 73.62 -10.51 70.69
CA ASN A 62 72.30 -11.07 70.40
C ASN A 62 71.39 -10.07 69.66
N GLU A 63 71.45 -8.80 70.01
CA GLU A 63 70.69 -7.74 69.34
C GLU A 63 71.20 -7.50 67.91
N ILE A 64 72.51 -7.57 67.68
CA ILE A 64 73.10 -7.53 66.34
C ILE A 64 72.62 -8.72 65.49
N ILE A 65 72.63 -9.93 66.05
CA ILE A 65 72.13 -11.14 65.37
C ILE A 65 70.65 -10.98 65.02
N ARG A 66 69.83 -10.53 65.98
CA ARG A 66 68.39 -10.30 65.75
C ARG A 66 68.15 -9.30 64.61
N LYS A 67 68.86 -8.18 64.60
CA LYS A 67 68.77 -7.16 63.53
C LYS A 67 69.20 -7.72 62.18
N THR A 68 70.28 -8.51 62.15
CA THR A 68 70.78 -9.15 60.92
C THR A 68 69.75 -10.13 60.35
N ASN A 69 69.16 -10.97 61.21
CA ASN A 69 68.10 -11.90 60.82
C ASN A 69 66.85 -11.17 60.32
N GLU A 70 66.48 -10.05 60.95
CA GLU A 70 65.32 -9.25 60.53
C GLU A 70 65.55 -8.60 59.16
N ILE A 71 66.75 -8.08 58.90
CA ILE A 71 67.13 -7.58 57.56
C ILE A 71 67.05 -8.71 56.52
N GLY A 72 67.55 -9.89 56.85
CA GLY A 72 67.44 -11.07 55.97
C GLY A 72 65.99 -11.42 55.65
N ARG A 73 65.10 -11.43 56.66
CA ARG A 73 63.66 -11.66 56.49
C ARG A 73 63.02 -10.61 55.59
N ILE A 74 63.33 -9.34 55.78
CA ILE A 74 62.80 -8.23 54.97
C ILE A 74 63.24 -8.36 53.51
N ASN A 75 64.52 -8.70 53.26
CA ASN A 75 65.02 -8.87 51.90
C ASN A 75 64.32 -10.04 51.18
N VAL A 76 64.17 -11.19 51.84
CA VAL A 76 63.44 -12.34 51.30
C VAL A 76 61.98 -12.00 51.01
N GLU A 77 61.32 -11.24 51.89
CA GLU A 77 59.95 -10.80 51.64
C GLU A 77 59.87 -9.81 50.45
N GLY A 78 60.85 -8.92 50.32
CA GLY A 78 60.97 -8.03 49.15
C GLY A 78 61.13 -8.78 47.83
N GLU A 79 61.93 -9.86 47.82
CA GLU A 79 62.07 -10.76 46.67
C GLU A 79 60.75 -11.46 46.34
N ARG A 80 60.05 -12.01 47.35
CA ARG A 80 58.74 -12.66 47.17
C ARG A 80 57.68 -11.72 46.61
N VAL A 81 57.63 -10.47 47.11
CA VAL A 81 56.71 -9.46 46.59
C VAL A 81 57.04 -9.12 45.13
N THR A 82 58.33 -9.05 44.79
CA THR A 82 58.78 -8.80 43.41
C THR A 82 58.35 -9.94 42.49
N GLU A 83 58.59 -11.19 42.87
CA GLU A 83 58.17 -12.38 42.12
C GLU A 83 56.65 -12.45 41.96
N PHE A 84 55.89 -12.15 43.01
CA PHE A 84 54.43 -12.10 42.95
C PHE A 84 53.92 -11.03 41.98
N ASN A 85 54.56 -9.86 41.95
CA ASN A 85 54.20 -8.80 41.01
C ASN A 85 54.49 -9.19 39.54
N VAL A 86 55.56 -9.94 39.29
CA VAL A 86 55.85 -10.51 37.97
C VAL A 86 54.76 -11.50 37.57
N ILE A 87 54.44 -12.47 38.44
CA ILE A 87 53.38 -13.46 38.19
C ILE A 87 52.02 -12.79 37.94
N LYS A 88 51.69 -11.75 38.72
CA LYS A 88 50.46 -10.98 38.52
C LYS A 88 50.42 -10.30 37.16
N THR A 89 51.55 -9.69 36.75
CA THR A 89 51.67 -9.03 35.44
C THR A 89 51.53 -10.04 34.29
N ASP A 90 52.14 -11.21 34.41
CA ASP A 90 52.02 -12.30 33.43
C ASP A 90 50.58 -12.82 33.36
N TYR A 91 49.92 -13.00 34.50
CA TYR A 91 48.52 -13.41 34.58
C TYR A 91 47.58 -12.39 33.92
N ASP A 92 47.74 -11.11 34.23
CA ASP A 92 46.93 -10.04 33.63
C ASP A 92 47.16 -9.95 32.11
N THR A 93 48.41 -10.16 31.66
CA THR A 93 48.75 -10.25 30.24
C THR A 93 48.04 -11.44 29.57
N TYR A 94 48.13 -12.63 30.17
CA TYR A 94 47.48 -13.83 29.66
C TYR A 94 45.95 -13.70 29.61
N LYS A 95 45.34 -13.13 30.65
CA LYS A 95 43.91 -12.84 30.70
C LYS A 95 43.48 -11.89 29.58
N ASN A 96 44.25 -10.83 29.34
CA ASN A 96 43.97 -9.89 28.25
C ASN A 96 44.07 -10.55 26.88
N VAL A 97 45.05 -11.46 26.68
CA VAL A 97 45.15 -12.26 25.45
C VAL A 97 43.92 -13.16 25.27
N MET A 98 43.50 -13.88 26.31
CA MET A 98 42.30 -14.74 26.22
C MET A 98 41.01 -13.97 25.91
N ILE A 99 40.84 -12.78 26.49
CA ILE A 99 39.70 -11.90 26.18
C ILE A 99 39.77 -11.44 24.72
N ALA A 100 40.97 -11.06 24.23
CA ALA A 100 41.17 -10.67 22.84
C ALA A 100 40.85 -11.83 21.87
N GLU A 101 41.31 -13.04 22.15
CA GLU A 101 41.02 -14.24 21.35
C GLU A 101 39.51 -14.55 21.30
N SER A 102 38.80 -14.45 22.43
CA SER A 102 37.35 -14.63 22.50
C SER A 102 36.61 -13.58 21.66
N ASN A 103 37.00 -12.31 21.75
CA ASN A 103 36.43 -11.23 20.94
C ASN A 103 36.69 -11.42 19.45
N VAL A 104 37.89 -11.87 19.07
CA VAL A 104 38.24 -12.20 17.68
C VAL A 104 37.35 -13.34 17.15
N ALA A 105 37.13 -14.40 17.93
CA ALA A 105 36.24 -15.49 17.54
C ALA A 105 34.79 -15.03 17.34
N ALA A 106 34.28 -14.16 18.22
CA ALA A 106 32.94 -13.58 18.08
C ALA A 106 32.81 -12.70 16.82
N LEU A 107 33.82 -11.86 16.54
CA LEU A 107 33.87 -11.04 15.32
C LEU A 107 33.94 -11.90 14.06
N GLN A 108 34.77 -12.95 14.07
CA GLN A 108 34.88 -13.89 12.95
C GLN A 108 33.53 -14.56 12.64
N ASN A 109 32.81 -15.01 13.68
CA ASN A 109 31.46 -15.58 13.52
C ASN A 109 30.46 -14.55 12.98
N GLY A 110 30.51 -13.30 13.44
CA GLY A 110 29.69 -12.21 12.91
C GLY A 110 29.98 -11.92 11.43
N ILE A 111 31.26 -11.88 11.04
CA ILE A 111 31.68 -11.69 9.65
C ILE A 111 31.20 -12.85 8.77
N ASN A 112 31.38 -14.10 9.21
CA ASN A 112 30.96 -15.28 8.46
C ASN A 112 29.44 -15.29 8.25
N LYS A 113 28.66 -14.95 9.28
CA LYS A 113 27.20 -14.82 9.18
C LYS A 113 26.81 -13.72 8.20
N ASN A 114 27.36 -12.51 8.34
CA ASN A 114 27.05 -11.40 7.44
C ASN A 114 27.43 -11.69 5.99
N THR A 115 28.55 -12.37 5.76
CA THR A 115 28.99 -12.78 4.42
C THR A 115 28.04 -13.79 3.81
N SER A 116 27.58 -14.78 4.60
CA SER A 116 26.56 -15.74 4.18
C SER A 116 25.23 -15.05 3.89
N ASP A 117 24.79 -14.15 4.75
CA ASP A 117 23.54 -13.40 4.56
C ASP A 117 23.62 -12.52 3.29
N LEU A 118 24.75 -11.83 3.07
CA LEU A 118 25.01 -11.05 1.85
C LEU A 118 25.02 -11.92 0.58
N ALA A 119 25.63 -13.11 0.65
CA ALA A 119 25.63 -14.06 -0.46
C ALA A 119 24.21 -14.59 -0.76
N ASN A 120 23.32 -14.61 0.23
CA ASN A 120 21.95 -15.10 0.12
C ASN A 120 20.92 -14.01 -0.28
N MET A 121 21.25 -12.73 -0.19
CA MET A 121 20.25 -11.65 -0.31
C MET A 121 19.94 -11.18 -1.74
N ALA A 122 20.77 -11.50 -2.74
CA ALA A 122 20.47 -11.22 -4.14
C ALA A 122 21.34 -12.07 -5.09
N THR A 123 20.69 -12.81 -5.98
CA THR A 123 21.36 -13.59 -7.02
C THR A 123 21.47 -12.75 -8.29
N ASN A 124 22.69 -12.55 -8.80
CA ASN A 124 22.92 -11.81 -10.04
C ASN A 124 23.11 -12.80 -11.20
N PRO A 125 22.30 -12.74 -12.29
CA PRO A 125 22.44 -13.65 -13.43
C PRO A 125 23.82 -13.66 -14.09
N MET A 126 24.64 -12.61 -13.93
CA MET A 126 26.02 -12.59 -14.42
C MET A 126 26.90 -13.70 -13.81
N GLN A 127 26.61 -14.13 -12.58
CA GLN A 127 27.29 -15.26 -11.92
C GLN A 127 27.05 -16.60 -12.64
N PHE A 128 26.01 -16.65 -13.49
CA PHE A 128 25.59 -17.81 -14.26
C PHE A 128 25.87 -17.65 -15.76
N GLY A 129 26.64 -16.63 -16.14
CA GLY A 129 27.12 -16.43 -17.51
C GLY A 129 26.38 -15.36 -18.33
N ALA A 130 25.35 -14.71 -17.77
CA ALA A 130 24.67 -13.61 -18.44
C ALA A 130 25.65 -12.45 -18.72
N LYS A 131 25.51 -11.80 -19.87
CA LYS A 131 26.35 -10.70 -20.34
C LYS A 131 25.72 -9.34 -20.16
N PHE A 132 24.41 -9.23 -20.32
CA PHE A 132 23.71 -7.94 -20.30
C PHE A 132 24.34 -6.89 -21.26
N ASP A 133 24.73 -7.34 -22.45
CA ASP A 133 25.27 -6.52 -23.55
C ASP A 133 24.22 -6.18 -24.62
N GLY A 134 22.99 -6.67 -24.48
CA GLY A 134 21.88 -6.52 -25.42
C GLY A 134 22.01 -7.35 -26.71
N ILE A 135 23.05 -8.19 -26.82
CA ILE A 135 23.41 -8.95 -28.03
C ILE A 135 23.42 -10.45 -27.74
N THR A 136 24.09 -10.84 -26.67
CA THR A 136 24.17 -12.22 -26.17
C THR A 136 22.86 -12.61 -25.53
N ASP A 137 22.33 -13.79 -25.88
CA ASP A 137 21.12 -14.30 -25.28
C ASP A 137 21.37 -14.76 -23.83
N ASP A 138 20.76 -14.06 -22.88
CA ASP A 138 20.93 -14.25 -21.44
C ASP A 138 19.88 -15.22 -20.85
N THR A 139 18.94 -15.72 -21.66
CA THR A 139 17.81 -16.55 -21.20
C THR A 139 18.24 -17.70 -20.29
N ASN A 140 19.23 -18.50 -20.70
CA ASN A 140 19.64 -19.68 -19.92
C ASN A 140 20.31 -19.31 -18.59
N ALA A 141 21.12 -18.26 -18.58
CA ALA A 141 21.79 -17.80 -17.37
C ALA A 141 20.80 -17.23 -16.34
N ILE A 142 19.77 -16.51 -16.80
CA ILE A 142 18.71 -15.99 -15.94
C ILE A 142 17.88 -17.13 -15.33
N ASN A 143 17.44 -18.11 -16.15
CA ASN A 143 16.71 -19.28 -15.62
C ASN A 143 17.55 -20.08 -14.63
N LEU A 144 18.86 -20.24 -14.87
CA LEU A 144 19.77 -20.91 -13.95
C LEU A 144 19.94 -20.14 -12.63
N ALA A 145 19.98 -18.81 -12.69
CA ALA A 145 20.00 -17.94 -11.52
C ALA A 145 18.73 -18.12 -10.67
N ILE A 146 17.54 -18.08 -11.30
CA ILE A 146 16.24 -18.32 -10.63
C ILE A 146 16.24 -19.68 -9.93
N LYS A 147 16.58 -20.74 -10.68
CA LYS A 147 16.63 -22.11 -10.16
C LYS A 147 17.58 -22.26 -8.97
N THR A 148 18.74 -21.61 -9.02
CA THR A 148 19.73 -21.68 -7.94
C THR A 148 19.27 -20.90 -6.72
N ALA A 149 18.71 -19.70 -6.91
CA ALA A 149 18.22 -18.88 -5.82
C ALA A 149 17.06 -19.56 -5.07
N LEU A 150 16.16 -20.24 -5.79
CA LEU A 150 15.08 -21.02 -5.19
C LEU A 150 15.55 -22.14 -4.26
N LYS A 151 16.67 -22.81 -4.60
CA LYS A 151 17.26 -23.86 -3.73
C LYS A 151 17.74 -23.30 -2.39
N ASN A 152 18.05 -22.00 -2.33
CA ASN A 152 18.52 -21.32 -1.13
C ASN A 152 17.39 -20.72 -0.29
N GLY A 153 16.13 -20.90 -0.69
CA GLY A 153 14.94 -20.53 0.10
C GLY A 153 14.44 -19.09 -0.07
N ASN A 154 15.13 -18.24 -0.84
CA ASN A 154 14.62 -16.92 -1.23
C ASN A 154 15.21 -16.52 -2.60
N ALA A 155 14.35 -16.37 -3.61
CA ALA A 155 14.78 -16.12 -4.98
C ALA A 155 14.61 -14.65 -5.37
N LYS A 156 15.50 -13.78 -4.86
CA LYS A 156 15.64 -12.41 -5.38
C LYS A 156 16.70 -12.36 -6.47
N ILE A 157 16.27 -12.13 -7.70
CA ILE A 157 17.13 -11.94 -8.87
C ILE A 157 17.24 -10.44 -9.15
N ILE A 158 18.47 -9.94 -9.23
CA ILE A 158 18.73 -8.51 -9.51
C ILE A 158 19.54 -8.41 -10.79
N PHE A 159 19.00 -7.74 -11.80
CA PHE A 159 19.73 -7.43 -13.02
C PHE A 159 20.72 -6.29 -12.77
N PRO A 160 21.84 -6.22 -13.51
CA PRO A 160 22.74 -5.07 -13.45
C PRO A 160 21.98 -3.78 -13.81
N GLN A 161 22.19 -2.74 -13.03
CA GLN A 161 21.45 -1.49 -13.16
C GLN A 161 21.65 -0.85 -14.54
N ASN A 162 20.56 -0.36 -15.16
CA ASN A 162 20.59 0.33 -16.46
C ASN A 162 21.33 -0.45 -17.58
N SER A 163 21.31 -1.77 -17.50
CA SER A 163 21.97 -2.64 -18.49
C SER A 163 21.04 -2.98 -19.66
N LYS A 164 21.55 -3.73 -20.63
CA LYS A 164 20.77 -4.19 -21.79
C LYS A 164 20.75 -5.71 -21.81
N CYS A 165 19.59 -6.32 -21.65
CA CYS A 165 19.43 -7.77 -21.71
C CYS A 165 18.84 -8.18 -23.04
N LYS A 166 19.34 -9.27 -23.62
CA LYS A 166 18.62 -9.97 -24.68
C LYS A 166 18.08 -11.27 -24.12
N ILE A 167 16.78 -11.49 -24.26
CA ILE A 167 16.09 -12.71 -23.82
C ILE A 167 15.41 -13.29 -25.07
N ALA A 168 16.10 -14.19 -25.77
CA ALA A 168 15.57 -14.78 -27.01
C ALA A 168 14.68 -16.01 -26.78
N GLY A 169 14.69 -16.56 -25.57
CA GLY A 169 13.74 -17.59 -25.13
C GLY A 169 12.77 -17.05 -24.07
N MET A 170 12.41 -17.91 -23.12
CA MET A 170 11.42 -17.66 -22.09
C MET A 170 12.05 -17.77 -20.70
N ILE A 171 11.69 -16.87 -19.80
CA ILE A 171 12.02 -16.90 -18.37
C ILE A 171 10.83 -17.43 -17.61
N LEU A 172 11.01 -18.54 -16.89
CA LEU A 172 9.95 -19.16 -16.11
C LEU A 172 9.93 -18.63 -14.67
N ILE A 173 8.74 -18.23 -14.22
CA ILE A 173 8.50 -17.55 -12.94
C ILE A 173 7.66 -18.43 -12.02
N PRO A 174 8.30 -19.22 -11.13
CA PRO A 174 7.60 -19.94 -10.07
C PRO A 174 7.34 -19.08 -8.84
N SER A 175 6.63 -19.62 -7.86
CA SER A 175 6.32 -18.96 -6.58
C SER A 175 7.57 -18.50 -5.82
N ASN A 176 7.41 -17.40 -5.05
CA ASN A 176 8.43 -16.80 -4.20
C ASN A 176 9.69 -16.30 -4.96
N VAL A 177 9.51 -15.82 -6.20
CA VAL A 177 10.59 -15.22 -6.99
C VAL A 177 10.35 -13.73 -7.19
N ILE A 178 11.34 -12.90 -6.85
CA ILE A 178 11.36 -11.47 -7.17
C ILE A 178 12.42 -11.25 -8.23
N ILE A 179 12.02 -10.81 -9.42
CA ILE A 179 12.92 -10.33 -10.46
C ILE A 179 12.88 -8.80 -10.48
N ASP A 180 13.92 -8.21 -9.93
CA ASP A 180 14.17 -6.77 -10.04
C ASP A 180 15.06 -6.53 -11.26
N CYS A 181 14.43 -6.05 -12.34
CA CYS A 181 15.14 -5.75 -13.57
C CYS A 181 15.98 -4.47 -13.44
N ASN A 182 15.86 -3.71 -12.35
CA ASN A 182 16.75 -2.61 -11.99
C ASN A 182 16.99 -1.61 -13.13
N SER A 183 15.90 -1.22 -13.80
CA SER A 183 15.89 -0.33 -14.98
C SER A 183 16.66 -0.87 -16.20
N CYS A 184 16.76 -2.20 -16.34
CA CYS A 184 17.33 -2.85 -17.52
C CYS A 184 16.41 -2.72 -18.75
N GLU A 185 17.01 -2.50 -19.91
CA GLU A 185 16.34 -2.59 -21.22
C GLU A 185 16.36 -4.04 -21.71
N ILE A 186 15.21 -4.60 -22.05
CA ILE A 186 15.07 -5.98 -22.53
C ILE A 186 14.73 -5.99 -24.02
N ASN A 187 15.50 -6.74 -24.80
CA ASN A 187 15.20 -7.08 -26.19
C ASN A 187 14.78 -8.56 -26.27
N GLY A 188 13.56 -8.82 -26.73
CA GLY A 188 13.04 -10.18 -26.86
C GLY A 188 13.63 -11.01 -27.98
N GLY A 189 14.29 -10.40 -28.96
CA GLY A 189 14.84 -11.14 -30.09
C GLY A 189 13.80 -11.65 -31.11
N GLY A 190 12.52 -11.28 -31.01
CA GLY A 190 11.52 -11.48 -32.06
C GLY A 190 10.19 -12.06 -31.58
N GLY A 191 9.69 -13.12 -32.24
CA GLY A 191 8.36 -13.70 -31.99
C GLY A 191 8.28 -14.61 -30.75
N ASN A 192 8.81 -14.17 -29.60
CA ASN A 192 8.85 -14.96 -28.37
C ASN A 192 8.06 -14.33 -27.22
N THR A 193 7.77 -15.16 -26.22
CA THR A 193 7.28 -14.74 -24.90
C THR A 193 8.47 -14.55 -23.96
N ILE A 194 8.57 -13.38 -23.31
CA ILE A 194 9.70 -13.09 -22.40
C ILE A 194 9.52 -13.78 -21.05
N PHE A 195 8.44 -13.49 -20.36
CA PHE A 195 8.16 -13.99 -19.02
C PHE A 195 6.92 -14.88 -19.05
N GLU A 196 7.03 -16.06 -18.46
CA GLU A 196 5.91 -16.99 -18.32
C GLU A 196 5.90 -17.58 -16.91
N THR A 197 4.72 -17.79 -16.34
CA THR A 197 4.60 -18.46 -15.04
C THR A 197 5.01 -19.94 -15.13
N GLY A 198 5.60 -20.43 -14.06
CA GLY A 198 6.04 -21.83 -13.95
C GLY A 198 5.84 -22.39 -12.56
N TYR A 199 6.23 -23.64 -12.36
CA TYR A 199 6.27 -24.27 -11.04
C TYR A 199 7.44 -25.24 -10.94
N VAL A 200 7.82 -25.59 -9.72
CA VAL A 200 8.93 -26.53 -9.48
C VAL A 200 8.40 -27.96 -9.52
N LEU A 201 8.85 -28.72 -10.51
CA LEU A 201 8.58 -30.15 -10.63
C LEU A 201 9.92 -30.90 -10.57
N SER A 202 10.09 -31.73 -9.54
CA SER A 202 11.30 -32.56 -9.36
C SER A 202 12.62 -31.77 -9.42
N GLY A 203 12.61 -30.53 -8.92
CA GLY A 203 13.78 -29.64 -8.88
C GLY A 203 14.04 -28.84 -10.17
N GLU A 204 13.21 -29.01 -11.19
CA GLU A 204 13.20 -28.22 -12.42
C GLU A 204 12.04 -27.23 -12.44
N ILE A 205 12.24 -26.06 -13.04
CA ILE A 205 11.15 -25.11 -13.27
C ILE A 205 10.54 -25.45 -14.63
N VAL A 206 9.24 -25.73 -14.64
CA VAL A 206 8.48 -26.04 -15.86
C VAL A 206 7.29 -25.10 -15.98
N SER A 207 6.80 -24.87 -17.20
CA SER A 207 5.62 -24.04 -17.44
C SER A 207 4.41 -24.57 -16.70
N ASN A 208 3.61 -23.68 -16.10
CA ASN A 208 2.30 -24.02 -15.57
C ASN A 208 1.17 -23.76 -16.58
N ILE A 209 1.50 -23.29 -17.80
CA ILE A 209 0.50 -23.12 -18.85
C ILE A 209 -0.09 -24.48 -19.22
N SER A 210 -1.42 -24.54 -19.35
CA SER A 210 -2.21 -25.75 -19.63
C SER A 210 -2.31 -26.77 -18.48
N THR A 211 -1.80 -26.48 -17.28
CA THR A 211 -2.19 -27.27 -16.11
C THR A 211 -3.67 -27.02 -15.80
N PRO A 212 -4.35 -27.92 -15.08
CA PRO A 212 -5.72 -27.67 -14.65
C PRO A 212 -5.84 -26.32 -13.92
N ASN A 213 -6.96 -25.63 -14.12
CA ASN A 213 -7.22 -24.35 -13.47
C ASN A 213 -7.01 -24.46 -11.95
N GLU A 214 -6.47 -23.41 -11.35
CA GLU A 214 -6.23 -23.34 -9.90
C GLU A 214 -5.26 -24.39 -9.33
N THR A 215 -4.55 -25.14 -10.18
CA THR A 215 -3.44 -26.03 -9.81
C THR A 215 -2.09 -25.42 -10.22
N GLN A 216 -1.02 -25.71 -9.47
CA GLN A 216 0.31 -25.14 -9.74
C GLN A 216 0.30 -23.61 -9.76
N ARG A 217 -0.26 -23.04 -8.70
CA ARG A 217 -0.41 -21.60 -8.51
C ARG A 217 0.96 -20.94 -8.30
N VAL A 218 1.14 -19.77 -8.90
CA VAL A 218 2.26 -18.88 -8.64
C VAL A 218 1.81 -17.84 -7.62
N VAL A 219 2.51 -17.76 -6.50
CA VAL A 219 2.21 -16.82 -5.40
C VAL A 219 3.48 -16.09 -4.98
N PHE A 220 3.32 -14.89 -4.42
CA PHE A 220 4.40 -14.05 -3.88
C PHE A 220 5.56 -13.82 -4.86
N SER A 221 5.23 -13.65 -6.15
CA SER A 221 6.25 -13.47 -7.20
C SER A 221 6.11 -12.15 -7.91
N GLN A 222 7.23 -11.48 -8.17
CA GLN A 222 7.24 -10.11 -8.64
C GLN A 222 8.17 -9.95 -9.84
N ILE A 223 7.76 -9.16 -10.84
CA ILE A 223 8.60 -8.75 -11.96
C ILE A 223 8.51 -7.24 -12.07
N ILE A 224 9.61 -6.55 -11.72
CA ILE A 224 9.56 -5.10 -11.47
C ILE A 224 10.71 -4.35 -12.15
N ASN A 225 10.50 -3.05 -12.34
CA ASN A 225 11.50 -2.06 -12.73
C ASN A 225 12.17 -2.34 -14.07
N ILE A 226 11.37 -2.48 -15.13
CA ILE A 226 11.86 -2.67 -16.50
C ILE A 226 11.79 -1.33 -17.24
N SER A 227 12.95 -0.77 -17.58
CA SER A 227 13.01 0.56 -18.21
C SER A 227 12.48 0.54 -19.65
N LYS A 228 12.65 -0.58 -20.36
CA LYS A 228 12.09 -0.79 -21.69
C LYS A 228 12.02 -2.28 -22.04
N ILE A 229 10.93 -2.78 -22.61
CA ILE A 229 10.86 -4.06 -23.33
C ILE A 229 10.58 -3.80 -24.80
N THR A 230 11.31 -4.46 -25.70
CA THR A 230 11.13 -4.35 -27.15
C THR A 230 11.21 -5.70 -27.84
N ASN A 231 10.68 -5.78 -29.07
CA ASN A 231 10.94 -6.88 -30.00
C ASN A 231 10.59 -8.26 -29.42
N CYS A 232 9.37 -8.39 -28.88
CA CYS A 232 8.79 -9.64 -28.41
C CYS A 232 7.35 -9.79 -28.92
N GLU A 233 6.84 -11.02 -29.02
CA GLU A 233 5.42 -11.27 -29.29
C GLU A 233 4.57 -10.99 -28.05
N LEU A 234 5.04 -11.42 -26.88
CA LEU A 234 4.35 -11.25 -25.60
C LEU A 234 5.35 -10.95 -24.48
N CYS A 235 5.13 -9.87 -23.71
CA CYS A 235 5.98 -9.59 -22.56
C CYS A 235 5.71 -10.57 -21.41
N PHE A 236 4.45 -10.70 -20.99
CA PHE A 236 4.05 -11.48 -19.82
C PHE A 236 2.90 -12.44 -20.14
N ASN A 237 3.17 -13.74 -20.02
CA ASN A 237 2.17 -14.80 -20.11
C ASN A 237 1.95 -15.42 -18.72
N VAL A 238 0.94 -14.95 -17.98
CA VAL A 238 0.76 -15.34 -16.58
C VAL A 238 -0.51 -16.15 -16.39
N PHE A 239 -0.35 -17.34 -15.78
CA PHE A 239 -1.42 -18.28 -15.47
C PHE A 239 -1.37 -18.68 -14.00
N ASN A 240 -2.54 -18.68 -13.33
CA ASN A 240 -2.62 -18.88 -11.88
C ASN A 240 -1.64 -17.96 -11.11
N PHE A 241 -1.47 -16.72 -11.59
CA PHE A 241 -0.59 -15.71 -11.00
C PHE A 241 -1.36 -14.92 -9.94
N ASN A 242 -1.22 -15.37 -8.69
CA ASN A 242 -2.22 -15.11 -7.67
C ASN A 242 -1.67 -14.27 -6.50
N GLU A 243 -1.91 -14.69 -5.26
CA GLU A 243 -1.75 -13.88 -4.06
C GLU A 243 -0.35 -13.30 -3.94
N GLY A 244 -0.29 -11.98 -3.75
CA GLY A 244 0.97 -11.26 -3.54
C GLY A 244 1.87 -11.23 -4.78
N CYS A 245 1.35 -11.59 -5.94
CA CYS A 245 2.06 -11.45 -7.21
C CYS A 245 1.91 -10.04 -7.79
N GLU A 246 2.97 -9.57 -8.45
CA GLU A 246 3.04 -8.19 -8.98
C GLU A 246 3.82 -8.11 -10.30
N ILE A 247 3.30 -7.32 -11.24
CA ILE A 247 4.08 -6.78 -12.36
C ILE A 247 3.99 -5.26 -12.31
N SER A 248 5.14 -4.58 -12.20
CA SER A 248 5.12 -3.12 -12.07
C SER A 248 6.31 -2.38 -12.65
N ASN A 249 6.10 -1.10 -12.98
CA ASN A 249 7.10 -0.20 -13.54
C ASN A 249 7.70 -0.77 -14.83
N VAL A 250 6.86 -0.96 -15.84
CA VAL A 250 7.24 -1.54 -17.12
C VAL A 250 6.89 -0.59 -18.26
N TYR A 251 7.87 -0.30 -19.12
CA TYR A 251 7.64 0.40 -20.37
C TYR A 251 7.81 -0.56 -21.56
N ALA A 252 6.72 -1.03 -22.13
CA ALA A 252 6.71 -1.83 -23.34
C ALA A 252 6.64 -0.94 -24.58
N PHE A 253 7.49 -1.22 -25.56
CA PHE A 253 7.63 -0.43 -26.78
C PHE A 253 7.82 -1.35 -27.98
N MET A 254 6.99 -1.22 -29.00
CA MET A 254 7.09 -2.05 -30.20
C MET A 254 7.04 -3.57 -29.92
N VAL A 255 6.06 -3.99 -29.11
CA VAL A 255 5.81 -5.41 -28.77
C VAL A 255 4.50 -5.91 -29.38
N GLY A 256 4.32 -7.21 -29.51
CA GLY A 256 3.07 -7.81 -30.00
C GLY A 256 1.92 -7.62 -29.00
N LYS A 257 2.14 -7.94 -27.73
CA LYS A 257 1.20 -7.79 -26.63
C LYS A 257 1.96 -7.65 -25.30
N VAL A 258 1.42 -6.87 -24.36
CA VAL A 258 2.08 -6.68 -23.07
C VAL A 258 1.73 -7.80 -22.11
N LEU A 259 0.45 -7.99 -21.82
CA LEU A 259 0.01 -8.90 -20.77
C LEU A 259 -1.07 -9.85 -21.28
N ASN A 260 -0.88 -11.13 -21.00
CA ASN A 260 -1.91 -12.15 -21.02
C ASN A 260 -2.04 -12.75 -19.61
N SER A 261 -3.04 -12.30 -18.85
CA SER A 261 -3.38 -12.82 -17.53
C SER A 261 -4.54 -13.81 -17.65
N LYS A 262 -4.36 -15.03 -17.12
CA LYS A 262 -5.40 -16.06 -17.18
C LYS A 262 -5.51 -16.82 -15.87
N ARG A 263 -6.73 -16.99 -15.34
CA ARG A 263 -6.93 -17.69 -14.04
C ARG A 263 -6.15 -17.04 -12.89
N SER A 264 -6.01 -15.71 -12.92
CA SER A 264 -5.20 -14.94 -11.99
C SER A 264 -6.07 -14.20 -10.97
N PHE A 265 -5.65 -14.19 -9.71
CA PHE A 265 -6.46 -13.74 -8.58
C PHE A 265 -5.64 -12.95 -7.56
N TYR A 266 -6.14 -11.82 -7.06
CA TYR A 266 -5.44 -11.08 -5.98
C TYR A 266 -4.01 -10.63 -6.34
N SER A 267 -3.74 -10.41 -7.63
CA SER A 267 -2.47 -9.93 -8.16
C SER A 267 -2.54 -8.44 -8.52
N SER A 268 -1.39 -7.78 -8.69
CA SER A 268 -1.33 -6.36 -9.04
C SER A 268 -0.55 -6.11 -10.32
N TYR A 269 -1.09 -5.22 -11.15
CA TYR A 269 -0.47 -4.72 -12.37
C TYR A 269 -0.48 -3.20 -12.29
N THR A 270 0.70 -2.60 -12.06
CA THR A 270 0.80 -1.17 -11.73
C THR A 270 1.85 -0.47 -12.58
N ASN A 271 1.52 0.71 -13.12
CA ASN A 271 2.47 1.55 -13.87
C ASN A 271 3.11 0.78 -15.05
N ILE A 272 2.26 0.24 -15.92
CA ILE A 272 2.67 -0.47 -17.13
C ILE A 272 2.21 0.32 -18.34
N THR A 273 3.14 0.66 -19.22
CA THR A 273 2.88 1.44 -20.42
C THR A 273 3.16 0.61 -21.66
N ASP A 274 2.25 0.65 -22.63
CA ASP A 274 2.42 0.15 -23.99
C ASP A 274 2.42 1.32 -24.96
N ARG A 275 3.51 1.51 -25.70
CA ARG A 275 3.60 2.51 -26.77
C ARG A 275 4.07 1.90 -28.08
N GLU A 276 3.53 2.46 -29.17
CA GLU A 276 3.90 2.14 -30.54
C GLU A 276 3.83 0.64 -30.81
N ALA A 277 2.64 0.13 -31.12
CA ALA A 277 2.46 -1.25 -31.52
C ALA A 277 3.44 -1.64 -32.63
N GLY A 278 4.40 -2.50 -32.28
CA GLY A 278 5.50 -2.89 -33.15
C GLY A 278 5.23 -4.24 -33.78
N TYR A 279 5.83 -4.44 -34.94
CA TYR A 279 5.90 -5.68 -35.71
C TYR A 279 4.85 -5.92 -36.82
N VAL A 280 3.98 -4.96 -37.13
CA VAL A 280 3.11 -5.12 -38.31
C VAL A 280 2.89 -3.79 -39.02
N ASN A 281 3.28 -3.73 -40.31
CA ASN A 281 2.96 -2.67 -41.27
C ASN A 281 1.45 -2.63 -41.58
N ASP A 282 0.61 -2.73 -40.56
CA ASP A 282 -0.78 -3.13 -40.72
C ASP A 282 -1.71 -2.26 -39.88
N THR A 283 -2.90 -2.05 -40.43
CA THR A 283 -4.03 -1.37 -39.79
C THR A 283 -4.27 -1.85 -38.35
N TYR A 284 -4.58 -0.92 -37.44
CA TYR A 284 -4.83 -1.12 -36.00
C TYR A 284 -5.65 -2.37 -35.63
N ALA A 285 -6.61 -2.78 -36.46
CA ALA A 285 -7.42 -3.99 -36.24
C ALA A 285 -6.60 -5.29 -36.11
N LYS A 286 -5.39 -5.34 -36.68
CA LYS A 286 -4.50 -6.51 -36.63
C LYS A 286 -3.56 -6.51 -35.42
N LEU A 287 -3.48 -5.42 -34.66
CA LEU A 287 -2.54 -5.25 -33.55
C LEU A 287 -3.05 -5.83 -32.21
N GLY A 288 -4.25 -6.42 -32.20
CA GLY A 288 -4.83 -7.09 -31.04
C GLY A 288 -5.05 -6.18 -29.83
N GLU A 289 -5.24 -6.81 -28.66
CA GLU A 289 -5.26 -6.17 -27.34
C GLU A 289 -3.87 -6.05 -26.71
N ALA A 290 -3.61 -4.96 -25.97
CA ALA A 290 -2.36 -4.83 -25.20
C ALA A 290 -2.39 -5.63 -23.90
N PHE A 291 -3.54 -5.61 -23.20
CA PHE A 291 -3.76 -6.30 -21.94
C PHE A 291 -4.98 -7.22 -22.07
N SER A 292 -4.82 -8.53 -21.84
CA SER A 292 -5.94 -9.45 -21.72
C SER A 292 -6.03 -10.08 -20.34
N PHE A 293 -7.27 -10.28 -19.92
CA PHE A 293 -7.68 -10.93 -18.69
C PHE A 293 -8.71 -12.00 -19.08
N ASP A 294 -8.23 -13.24 -19.13
CA ASP A 294 -8.94 -14.35 -19.76
C ASP A 294 -9.24 -15.48 -18.75
N GLY A 295 -10.29 -16.26 -19.04
CA GLY A 295 -10.81 -17.21 -18.05
C GLY A 295 -11.39 -16.48 -16.83
N PHE A 296 -11.40 -17.14 -15.67
CA PHE A 296 -11.85 -16.47 -14.45
C PHE A 296 -10.70 -15.61 -13.90
N VAL A 297 -10.90 -14.31 -13.68
CA VAL A 297 -9.97 -13.40 -13.00
C VAL A 297 -10.72 -12.68 -11.88
N ASN A 298 -10.09 -12.39 -10.75
CA ASN A 298 -10.79 -11.69 -9.68
C ASN A 298 -9.87 -10.84 -8.81
N VAL A 299 -10.41 -9.72 -8.34
CA VAL A 299 -9.75 -8.84 -7.36
C VAL A 299 -8.31 -8.50 -7.78
N GLU A 300 -8.07 -8.31 -9.08
CA GLU A 300 -6.77 -7.85 -9.57
C GLU A 300 -6.70 -6.33 -9.37
N HIS A 301 -5.53 -5.79 -9.04
CA HIS A 301 -5.36 -4.34 -8.91
C HIS A 301 -4.75 -3.80 -10.21
N LEU A 302 -5.60 -3.24 -11.08
CA LEU A 302 -5.24 -2.68 -12.39
C LEU A 302 -5.13 -1.17 -12.29
N LYS A 303 -3.91 -0.66 -12.15
CA LYS A 303 -3.67 0.76 -11.86
C LYS A 303 -2.61 1.38 -12.73
N SER A 304 -2.91 2.54 -13.31
CA SER A 304 -1.92 3.28 -14.12
C SER A 304 -1.38 2.42 -15.26
N LEU A 305 -2.29 1.74 -15.97
CA LEU A 305 -1.99 1.00 -17.18
C LEU A 305 -2.28 1.90 -18.38
N PHE A 306 -1.31 2.08 -19.26
CA PHE A 306 -1.42 3.00 -20.40
C PHE A 306 -1.20 2.24 -21.70
N VAL A 307 -2.04 2.49 -22.70
CA VAL A 307 -1.91 1.90 -24.03
C VAL A 307 -2.22 2.92 -25.10
N THR A 308 -1.39 2.92 -26.15
CA THR A 308 -1.65 3.73 -27.36
C THR A 308 -1.47 2.94 -28.65
N GLY A 309 -2.29 3.23 -29.65
CA GLY A 309 -2.06 2.77 -31.02
C GLY A 309 -2.32 1.28 -31.26
N ARG A 310 -3.33 0.71 -30.61
CA ARG A 310 -3.69 -0.72 -30.67
C ARG A 310 -5.07 -0.98 -31.29
N GLY A 311 -5.38 -2.25 -31.53
CA GLY A 311 -6.75 -2.66 -31.83
C GLY A 311 -7.63 -2.47 -30.60
N LYS A 312 -7.21 -3.00 -29.46
CA LYS A 312 -7.90 -2.88 -28.18
C LYS A 312 -6.93 -2.48 -27.08
N GLY A 313 -7.39 -1.70 -26.10
CA GLY A 313 -6.59 -1.43 -24.92
C GLY A 313 -6.60 -2.63 -23.98
N PHE A 314 -7.78 -2.92 -23.42
CA PHE A 314 -8.01 -3.96 -22.44
C PHE A 314 -9.08 -4.93 -22.92
N ARG A 315 -8.91 -6.22 -22.66
CA ARG A 315 -9.92 -7.25 -22.95
C ARG A 315 -10.17 -8.14 -21.75
N PHE A 316 -11.43 -8.30 -21.36
CA PHE A 316 -11.91 -9.24 -20.36
C PHE A 316 -12.81 -10.27 -21.03
N SER A 317 -12.30 -11.49 -21.26
CA SER A 317 -13.01 -12.49 -22.07
C SER A 317 -13.63 -13.65 -21.30
N GLY A 318 -13.30 -13.80 -20.02
CA GLY A 318 -13.95 -14.77 -19.13
C GLY A 318 -14.56 -14.11 -17.89
N GLY A 319 -14.84 -14.90 -16.86
CA GLY A 319 -15.46 -14.41 -15.62
C GLY A 319 -14.58 -13.38 -14.90
N SER A 320 -15.15 -12.26 -14.47
CA SER A 320 -14.43 -11.24 -13.68
C SER A 320 -15.24 -10.78 -12.47
N ASP A 321 -14.74 -11.04 -11.26
CA ASP A 321 -15.44 -10.69 -10.03
C ASP A 321 -14.63 -9.71 -9.15
N GLY A 322 -15.30 -8.65 -8.67
CA GLY A 322 -14.70 -7.70 -7.71
C GLY A 322 -13.51 -6.93 -8.28
N GLN A 323 -13.55 -6.63 -9.57
CA GLN A 323 -12.45 -6.04 -10.32
C GLN A 323 -12.52 -4.50 -10.29
N GLU A 324 -11.37 -3.84 -10.18
CA GLU A 324 -11.27 -2.39 -10.37
C GLU A 324 -10.24 -2.06 -11.46
N ILE A 325 -10.61 -1.13 -12.36
CA ILE A 325 -9.74 -0.55 -13.36
C ILE A 325 -9.67 0.95 -13.07
N SER A 326 -8.52 1.42 -12.58
CA SER A 326 -8.41 2.81 -12.17
C SER A 326 -7.12 3.55 -12.55
N GLY A 327 -7.28 4.80 -12.96
CA GLY A 327 -6.15 5.63 -13.40
C GLY A 327 -5.47 5.12 -14.67
N CYS A 328 -6.14 4.29 -15.45
CA CYS A 328 -5.64 3.71 -16.71
C CYS A 328 -5.98 4.61 -17.89
N SER A 329 -5.34 4.37 -19.03
CA SER A 329 -5.60 5.09 -20.26
C SER A 329 -5.54 4.21 -21.49
N ALA A 330 -6.44 4.49 -22.44
CA ALA A 330 -6.39 3.95 -23.80
C ALA A 330 -6.52 5.11 -24.80
N GLU A 331 -5.51 5.26 -25.66
CA GLU A 331 -5.39 6.37 -26.60
C GLU A 331 -5.21 5.83 -28.03
N ASP A 332 -5.86 6.44 -29.03
CA ASP A 332 -5.68 6.05 -30.43
C ASP A 332 -5.88 4.53 -30.66
N VAL A 333 -6.85 3.92 -29.97
CA VAL A 333 -7.23 2.50 -30.12
C VAL A 333 -8.58 2.36 -30.81
N ASN A 334 -8.95 1.17 -31.32
CA ASN A 334 -10.32 0.98 -31.82
C ASN A 334 -11.31 0.84 -30.66
N ILE A 335 -10.98 0.01 -29.68
CA ILE A 335 -11.78 -0.19 -28.47
C ILE A 335 -10.92 0.04 -27.23
N GLY A 336 -11.37 0.86 -26.29
CA GLY A 336 -10.64 1.13 -25.04
C GLY A 336 -10.61 -0.11 -24.14
N ILE A 337 -11.77 -0.46 -23.58
CA ILE A 337 -12.02 -1.66 -22.78
C ILE A 337 -13.09 -2.49 -23.47
N GLU A 338 -12.81 -3.78 -23.70
CA GLU A 338 -13.78 -4.77 -24.16
C GLU A 338 -14.07 -5.78 -23.06
N ILE A 339 -15.35 -6.02 -22.78
CA ILE A 339 -15.81 -6.98 -21.78
C ILE A 339 -16.76 -7.95 -22.46
N SER A 340 -16.28 -9.16 -22.70
CA SER A 340 -17.00 -10.24 -23.36
C SER A 340 -17.33 -11.46 -22.51
N GLY A 341 -16.84 -11.50 -21.28
CA GLY A 341 -17.13 -12.56 -20.32
C GLY A 341 -18.22 -12.18 -19.31
N GLU A 342 -18.52 -13.09 -18.38
CA GLU A 342 -19.35 -12.78 -17.21
C GLU A 342 -18.61 -11.82 -16.27
N VAL A 343 -19.29 -10.82 -15.71
CA VAL A 343 -18.65 -9.86 -14.80
C VAL A 343 -19.58 -9.50 -13.66
N HIS A 344 -19.06 -9.58 -12.43
CA HIS A 344 -19.74 -9.10 -11.23
C HIS A 344 -18.88 -8.08 -10.48
N LEU A 345 -19.49 -6.96 -10.05
CA LEU A 345 -18.81 -5.93 -9.25
C LEU A 345 -17.55 -5.39 -9.92
N LEU A 346 -17.69 -4.86 -11.14
CA LEU A 346 -16.61 -4.19 -11.85
C LEU A 346 -16.68 -2.67 -11.68
N GLY A 347 -15.59 -2.06 -11.24
CA GLY A 347 -15.41 -0.61 -11.20
C GLY A 347 -14.49 -0.10 -12.30
N ILE A 348 -14.91 0.93 -13.03
CA ILE A 348 -14.10 1.65 -14.04
C ILE A 348 -14.03 3.12 -13.62
N TYR A 349 -12.91 3.53 -13.01
CA TYR A 349 -12.77 4.83 -12.35
C TYR A 349 -11.55 5.65 -12.76
N ASN A 350 -11.71 6.97 -12.91
CA ASN A 350 -10.60 7.89 -13.12
C ASN A 350 -9.72 7.53 -14.34
N ASN A 351 -10.29 6.92 -15.37
CA ASN A 351 -9.55 6.53 -16.58
C ASN A 351 -9.62 7.63 -17.66
N TYR A 352 -8.65 7.60 -18.58
CA TYR A 352 -8.53 8.55 -19.69
C TYR A 352 -8.62 7.83 -21.04
N PHE A 353 -9.70 8.07 -21.78
CA PHE A 353 -9.94 7.54 -23.11
C PHE A 353 -9.84 8.68 -24.14
N GLU A 354 -8.92 8.57 -25.08
CA GLU A 354 -8.68 9.60 -26.09
C GLU A 354 -8.63 9.01 -27.51
N SER A 355 -9.29 9.70 -28.45
CA SER A 355 -9.21 9.38 -29.88
C SER A 355 -9.54 7.90 -30.18
N ILE A 356 -10.51 7.37 -29.43
CA ILE A 356 -11.01 6.01 -29.63
C ILE A 356 -11.73 5.96 -30.98
N ARG A 357 -11.42 4.99 -31.85
CA ARG A 357 -11.99 4.96 -33.20
C ARG A 357 -13.38 4.34 -33.28
N GLN A 358 -13.77 3.55 -32.28
CA GLN A 358 -15.09 2.92 -32.19
C GLN A 358 -15.72 3.19 -30.82
N ILE A 359 -15.38 2.39 -29.81
CA ILE A 359 -16.07 2.37 -28.51
C ILE A 359 -15.06 2.43 -27.36
N ALA A 360 -15.18 3.40 -26.45
CA ALA A 360 -14.23 3.51 -25.34
C ALA A 360 -14.42 2.41 -24.29
N VAL A 361 -15.66 2.14 -23.87
CA VAL A 361 -16.02 0.99 -23.02
C VAL A 361 -17.10 0.19 -23.72
N ASN A 362 -16.78 -1.04 -24.11
CA ASN A 362 -17.68 -1.97 -24.79
C ASN A 362 -18.01 -3.16 -23.88
N ILE A 363 -19.22 -3.17 -23.33
CA ILE A 363 -19.78 -4.29 -22.57
C ILE A 363 -20.72 -5.02 -23.52
N ASP A 364 -20.33 -6.21 -23.96
CA ASP A 364 -21.09 -6.98 -24.92
C ASP A 364 -22.27 -7.75 -24.29
N ASN A 365 -23.04 -8.41 -25.14
CA ASN A 365 -24.22 -9.18 -24.76
C ASN A 365 -23.93 -10.62 -24.29
N VAL A 366 -22.67 -11.00 -24.12
CA VAL A 366 -22.30 -12.39 -23.80
C VAL A 366 -22.08 -12.56 -22.30
N GLY A 367 -22.82 -13.47 -21.68
CA GLY A 367 -22.70 -13.70 -20.24
C GLY A 367 -23.40 -12.63 -19.39
N VAL A 368 -23.40 -12.85 -18.08
CA VAL A 368 -24.12 -12.00 -17.11
C VAL A 368 -23.24 -10.83 -16.69
N LYS A 369 -23.77 -9.60 -16.72
CA LYS A 369 -23.06 -8.39 -16.28
C LYS A 369 -23.80 -7.75 -15.11
N ARG A 370 -23.20 -7.72 -13.91
CA ARG A 370 -23.87 -7.22 -12.69
C ARG A 370 -23.01 -6.25 -11.90
N ASN A 371 -23.66 -5.24 -11.35
CA ASN A 371 -23.07 -4.22 -10.48
C ASN A 371 -21.82 -3.56 -11.10
N ILE A 372 -21.89 -3.22 -12.38
CA ILE A 372 -20.83 -2.49 -13.07
C ILE A 372 -20.96 -1.00 -12.75
N THR A 373 -19.89 -0.36 -12.29
CA THR A 373 -19.86 1.09 -12.04
C THR A 373 -18.84 1.76 -12.96
N ILE A 374 -19.28 2.77 -13.71
CA ILE A 374 -18.43 3.58 -14.58
C ILE A 374 -18.54 5.03 -14.12
N ASP A 375 -17.51 5.58 -13.48
CA ASP A 375 -17.56 6.95 -12.95
C ASP A 375 -16.20 7.67 -13.01
N ARG A 376 -16.23 9.00 -13.07
CA ARG A 376 -15.02 9.87 -13.09
C ARG A 376 -14.05 9.61 -14.25
N ASN A 377 -14.52 9.05 -15.36
CA ASN A 377 -13.68 8.83 -16.54
C ASN A 377 -13.72 10.04 -17.47
N TRP A 378 -12.66 10.24 -18.25
CA TRP A 378 -12.58 11.27 -19.27
C TRP A 378 -12.63 10.62 -20.65
N PHE A 379 -13.65 10.97 -21.45
CA PHE A 379 -13.86 10.47 -22.79
C PHE A 379 -13.70 11.61 -23.79
N TYR A 380 -12.56 11.65 -24.48
CA TYR A 380 -12.21 12.70 -25.44
C TYR A 380 -12.10 12.15 -26.86
N GLY A 381 -12.85 12.72 -27.79
CA GLY A 381 -12.86 12.27 -29.19
C GLY A 381 -13.31 10.83 -29.37
N CYS A 382 -14.24 10.35 -28.55
CA CYS A 382 -14.79 8.99 -28.62
C CYS A 382 -16.14 9.02 -29.37
N PRO A 383 -16.30 8.32 -30.51
CA PRO A 383 -17.57 8.21 -31.22
C PRO A 383 -18.67 7.64 -30.32
N VAL A 384 -18.34 6.54 -29.62
CA VAL A 384 -19.13 5.96 -28.53
C VAL A 384 -18.28 5.89 -27.27
N ALA A 385 -18.69 6.55 -26.19
CA ALA A 385 -17.95 6.46 -24.92
C ALA A 385 -18.31 5.18 -24.17
N ILE A 386 -19.60 4.84 -24.06
CA ILE A 386 -20.04 3.63 -23.38
C ILE A 386 -21.08 2.92 -24.23
N HIS A 387 -20.80 1.68 -24.62
CA HIS A 387 -21.78 0.73 -25.12
C HIS A 387 -21.96 -0.37 -24.09
N ALA A 388 -23.19 -0.65 -23.68
CA ALA A 388 -23.42 -1.68 -22.67
C ALA A 388 -24.71 -2.47 -22.89
N ASP A 389 -24.56 -3.73 -23.32
CA ASP A 389 -25.64 -4.72 -23.44
C ASP A 389 -25.63 -5.69 -22.24
N ASN A 390 -26.79 -6.24 -21.88
CA ASN A 390 -27.03 -7.04 -20.68
C ASN A 390 -26.49 -6.39 -19.39
N PHE A 391 -26.46 -5.06 -19.35
CA PHE A 391 -25.80 -4.28 -18.32
C PHE A 391 -26.63 -4.21 -17.04
N SER A 392 -26.01 -4.42 -15.88
CA SER A 392 -26.61 -3.99 -14.63
C SER A 392 -25.61 -3.20 -13.79
N GLY A 393 -25.99 -2.00 -13.37
CA GLY A 393 -25.12 -1.15 -12.56
C GLY A 393 -25.39 0.35 -12.63
N HIS A 394 -24.31 1.15 -12.57
CA HIS A 394 -24.34 2.61 -12.42
C HIS A 394 -23.35 3.29 -13.37
N ILE A 395 -23.81 4.31 -14.10
CA ILE A 395 -22.95 5.24 -14.83
C ILE A 395 -23.03 6.59 -14.11
N GLY A 396 -21.93 7.02 -13.50
CA GLY A 396 -21.91 8.19 -12.64
C GLY A 396 -21.82 9.52 -13.38
N LYS A 397 -22.29 10.58 -12.71
CA LYS A 397 -22.33 11.95 -13.25
C LYS A 397 -20.97 12.58 -13.48
N TYR A 398 -19.89 12.05 -12.89
CA TYR A 398 -18.57 12.66 -12.98
C TYR A 398 -17.76 12.18 -14.18
N ASN A 399 -18.35 11.36 -15.05
CA ASN A 399 -17.78 11.12 -16.36
C ASN A 399 -17.81 12.42 -17.19
N TYR A 400 -16.68 12.74 -17.80
CA TYR A 400 -16.54 13.88 -18.69
C TYR A 400 -16.54 13.41 -20.15
N TYR A 401 -17.37 14.02 -20.97
CA TYR A 401 -17.54 13.66 -22.38
C TYR A 401 -17.22 14.86 -23.28
N SER A 402 -16.36 14.66 -24.28
CA SER A 402 -15.98 15.71 -25.23
C SER A 402 -15.73 15.13 -26.62
N GLY A 403 -16.30 15.74 -27.66
CA GLY A 403 -15.99 15.42 -29.06
C GLY A 403 -16.58 14.11 -29.62
N GLY A 404 -17.67 13.59 -29.04
CA GLY A 404 -18.37 12.38 -29.50
C GLY A 404 -19.80 12.65 -29.98
N THR A 405 -20.39 11.72 -30.73
CA THR A 405 -21.76 11.84 -31.29
C THR A 405 -22.78 10.92 -30.62
N ASN A 406 -22.37 9.79 -30.05
CA ASN A 406 -23.25 8.84 -29.35
C ASN A 406 -22.60 8.47 -28.01
N LEU A 407 -22.73 9.33 -27.01
CA LEU A 407 -21.92 9.21 -25.79
C LEU A 407 -22.24 7.94 -25.00
N ILE A 408 -23.52 7.58 -24.88
CA ILE A 408 -23.95 6.36 -24.17
C ILE A 408 -24.97 5.60 -25.02
N GLU A 409 -24.72 4.32 -25.21
CA GLU A 409 -25.59 3.38 -25.93
C GLU A 409 -25.90 2.18 -25.03
N ILE A 410 -27.12 2.11 -24.53
CA ILE A 410 -27.66 0.97 -23.79
C ILE A 410 -28.93 0.54 -24.54
N PRO A 411 -28.98 -0.68 -25.09
CA PRO A 411 -30.12 -1.14 -25.87
C PRO A 411 -31.38 -1.25 -25.01
N ASP A 412 -32.54 -1.09 -25.66
CA ASP A 412 -33.84 -1.33 -25.03
C ASP A 412 -34.13 -2.83 -24.96
N ASN A 413 -33.78 -3.45 -23.84
CA ASN A 413 -34.04 -4.85 -23.57
C ASN A 413 -34.29 -5.10 -22.07
N THR A 414 -34.82 -6.27 -21.75
CA THR A 414 -35.22 -6.64 -20.38
C THR A 414 -34.05 -7.01 -19.47
N THR A 415 -32.84 -7.06 -20.01
CA THR A 415 -31.62 -7.50 -19.33
C THR A 415 -30.69 -6.35 -18.98
N SER A 416 -30.87 -5.18 -19.60
CA SER A 416 -30.09 -3.96 -19.33
C SER A 416 -30.82 -3.05 -18.35
N ILE A 417 -30.42 -3.09 -17.08
CA ILE A 417 -31.07 -2.39 -15.96
C ILE A 417 -30.01 -1.64 -15.14
N GLY A 418 -29.99 -0.31 -15.21
CA GLY A 418 -29.07 0.49 -14.41
C GLY A 418 -29.52 1.92 -14.16
N GLU A 419 -28.74 2.64 -13.38
CA GLU A 419 -28.91 4.08 -13.14
C GLU A 419 -27.82 4.85 -13.89
N ILE A 420 -28.22 5.85 -14.68
CA ILE A 420 -27.33 6.73 -15.42
C ILE A 420 -27.50 8.14 -14.87
N GLU A 421 -26.46 8.70 -14.27
CA GLU A 421 -26.46 10.07 -13.79
C GLU A 421 -25.73 11.00 -14.75
N PHE A 422 -26.31 12.19 -14.99
CA PHE A 422 -25.65 13.25 -15.75
C PHE A 422 -25.30 14.45 -14.87
N LEU A 423 -24.20 15.12 -15.23
CA LEU A 423 -23.80 16.36 -14.59
C LEU A 423 -24.82 17.47 -14.93
N LYS A 424 -24.88 18.48 -14.05
CA LYS A 424 -25.87 19.58 -14.04
C LYS A 424 -26.25 20.09 -15.45
N SER A 425 -27.52 19.99 -15.81
CA SER A 425 -28.11 20.79 -16.90
C SER A 425 -28.67 22.09 -16.36
N SER A 426 -28.51 23.16 -17.12
CA SER A 426 -29.02 24.49 -16.77
C SER A 426 -29.98 24.94 -17.85
N ILE A 427 -31.22 25.26 -17.49
CA ILE A 427 -32.21 25.77 -18.44
C ILE A 427 -32.62 27.22 -18.11
N PRO A 428 -32.72 28.07 -19.14
CA PRO A 428 -33.33 29.40 -19.00
C PRO A 428 -34.75 29.32 -18.42
N ALA A 429 -35.12 30.25 -17.55
CA ALA A 429 -36.48 30.32 -17.00
C ALA A 429 -37.55 30.53 -18.09
N THR A 430 -37.21 31.21 -19.19
CA THR A 430 -38.14 31.42 -20.32
C THR A 430 -38.20 30.25 -21.31
N SER A 431 -37.40 29.19 -21.12
CA SER A 431 -37.44 28.02 -22.01
C SER A 431 -38.67 27.15 -21.71
N ASN A 432 -39.25 26.52 -22.74
CA ASN A 432 -40.40 25.62 -22.58
C ASN A 432 -40.10 24.37 -21.72
N GLY A 433 -38.90 24.23 -21.13
CA GLY A 433 -38.53 23.14 -20.24
C GLY A 433 -38.42 21.79 -20.94
N ILE A 434 -38.41 21.79 -22.27
CA ILE A 434 -37.87 20.67 -23.02
C ILE A 434 -36.38 20.66 -22.68
N LEU A 435 -35.99 19.70 -21.83
CA LEU A 435 -34.60 19.29 -21.76
C LEU A 435 -34.21 18.88 -23.18
N SER A 436 -33.51 19.75 -23.90
CA SER A 436 -32.56 19.28 -24.88
C SER A 436 -31.55 18.51 -24.04
N THR A 437 -31.70 17.20 -23.90
CA THR A 437 -30.65 16.36 -23.34
C THR A 437 -29.42 16.63 -24.20
N THR A 438 -28.52 17.50 -23.70
CA THR A 438 -27.32 17.91 -24.43
C THR A 438 -26.40 16.72 -24.67
N ILE A 439 -26.66 15.62 -23.96
CA ILE A 439 -25.96 14.35 -24.08
C ILE A 439 -26.75 13.47 -25.04
N GLN A 440 -26.13 13.18 -26.18
CA GLN A 440 -26.60 12.22 -27.16
C GLN A 440 -26.46 10.82 -26.56
N ALA A 441 -27.51 10.36 -25.90
CA ALA A 441 -27.56 9.04 -25.26
C ALA A 441 -28.81 8.29 -25.76
N ASN A 442 -28.60 7.03 -26.15
CA ASN A 442 -29.65 6.06 -26.44
C ASN A 442 -29.71 5.09 -25.26
N ILE A 443 -30.75 5.19 -24.44
CA ILE A 443 -30.86 4.44 -23.18
C ILE A 443 -32.18 3.68 -23.19
N GLY A 444 -32.12 2.36 -22.99
CA GLY A 444 -33.28 1.48 -22.91
C GLY A 444 -34.23 1.80 -21.75
N ASP A 445 -35.48 1.38 -21.86
CA ASP A 445 -36.58 1.83 -20.98
C ASP A 445 -36.47 1.32 -19.54
N GLU A 446 -35.76 0.21 -19.34
CA GLU A 446 -35.53 -0.38 -18.01
C GLU A 446 -34.45 0.37 -17.19
N CYS A 447 -33.70 1.27 -17.82
CA CYS A 447 -32.71 2.10 -17.15
C CYS A 447 -33.34 3.38 -16.58
N THR A 448 -32.84 3.83 -15.43
CA THR A 448 -33.24 5.09 -14.81
C THR A 448 -32.22 6.17 -15.13
N VAL A 449 -32.64 7.24 -15.78
CA VAL A 449 -31.77 8.41 -16.04
C VAL A 449 -32.05 9.47 -14.98
N LYS A 450 -30.99 9.97 -14.34
CA LYS A 450 -31.05 10.97 -13.28
C LYS A 450 -30.21 12.19 -13.65
N GLU A 451 -30.82 13.36 -13.61
CA GLU A 451 -30.17 14.60 -13.99
C GLU A 451 -30.45 15.69 -12.95
N ASN A 452 -29.40 16.43 -12.57
CA ASN A 452 -29.57 17.61 -11.72
C ASN A 452 -29.92 18.81 -12.60
N LEU A 453 -31.12 19.35 -12.46
CA LEU A 453 -31.57 20.53 -13.18
C LEU A 453 -31.46 21.77 -12.30
N VAL A 454 -30.87 22.83 -12.84
CA VAL A 454 -30.96 24.18 -12.27
C VAL A 454 -31.65 25.10 -13.26
N ILE A 455 -32.77 25.68 -12.84
CA ILE A 455 -33.47 26.72 -13.58
C ILE A 455 -32.86 28.05 -13.14
N TYR A 456 -32.41 28.87 -14.09
CA TYR A 456 -31.84 30.19 -13.79
C TYR A 456 -32.67 31.30 -14.40
N ASP A 457 -32.64 32.47 -13.76
CA ASP A 457 -33.22 33.69 -14.31
C ASP A 457 -32.35 34.20 -15.45
N ASP A 458 -32.95 34.43 -16.61
CA ASP A 458 -32.23 34.73 -17.84
C ASP A 458 -31.55 36.10 -17.82
N ASN A 459 -32.02 37.00 -16.95
CA ASN A 459 -31.48 38.35 -16.82
C ASN A 459 -30.34 38.43 -15.81
N SER A 460 -30.44 37.73 -14.68
CA SER A 460 -29.45 37.80 -13.59
C SER A 460 -28.46 36.65 -13.55
N GLY A 461 -28.76 35.53 -14.24
CA GLY A 461 -27.99 34.28 -14.14
C GLY A 461 -28.13 33.57 -12.78
N LEU A 462 -28.98 34.09 -11.87
CA LEU A 462 -29.19 33.49 -10.56
C LEU A 462 -30.06 32.23 -10.67
N GLY A 463 -29.69 31.19 -9.94
CA GLY A 463 -30.49 29.96 -9.86
C GLY A 463 -31.81 30.21 -9.13
N LEU A 464 -32.93 30.07 -9.82
CA LEU A 464 -34.29 30.24 -9.29
C LEU A 464 -34.82 28.98 -8.63
N ALA A 465 -34.48 27.80 -9.18
CA ALA A 465 -34.94 26.52 -8.66
C ALA A 465 -33.93 25.40 -8.95
N LYS A 466 -33.97 24.36 -8.12
CA LYS A 466 -33.19 23.13 -8.30
C LYS A 466 -34.14 21.94 -8.28
N ALA A 467 -33.98 21.03 -9.23
CA ALA A 467 -34.74 19.79 -9.29
C ALA A 467 -33.82 18.61 -9.64
N ILE A 468 -34.21 17.41 -9.25
CA ILE A 468 -33.64 16.18 -9.79
C ILE A 468 -34.68 15.58 -10.71
N ILE A 469 -34.34 15.41 -11.98
CA ILE A 469 -35.23 14.83 -12.97
C ILE A 469 -34.89 13.35 -13.09
N TYR A 470 -35.90 12.52 -12.89
CA TYR A 470 -35.86 11.10 -13.20
C TYR A 470 -36.56 10.89 -14.53
N ASN A 471 -35.79 10.66 -15.58
CA ASN A 471 -36.31 10.16 -16.85
C ASN A 471 -36.27 8.64 -16.77
N LYS A 472 -37.34 8.06 -16.23
CA LYS A 472 -37.69 6.69 -16.50
C LYS A 472 -38.76 6.74 -17.58
N GLN A 473 -38.54 6.13 -18.74
CA GLN A 473 -39.70 5.64 -19.49
C GLN A 473 -40.31 4.59 -18.56
N VAL A 474 -41.30 5.00 -17.78
CA VAL A 474 -42.13 4.04 -17.09
C VAL A 474 -43.13 3.60 -18.15
N PRO A 475 -43.00 2.41 -18.78
CA PRO A 475 -44.21 1.73 -19.18
C PRO A 475 -45.00 1.59 -17.89
N LEU A 476 -46.05 2.41 -17.75
CA LEU A 476 -46.96 2.35 -16.62
C LEU A 476 -47.67 1.01 -16.69
N ILE A 477 -47.02 -0.05 -16.20
CA ILE A 477 -47.67 -1.29 -15.83
C ILE A 477 -48.40 -0.99 -14.53
N TYR A 478 -49.62 -0.52 -14.71
CA TYR A 478 -50.76 -0.59 -13.82
C TYR A 478 -50.50 -1.31 -12.50
N ASN A 479 -50.56 -0.59 -11.37
CA ASN A 479 -50.88 -1.16 -10.07
C ASN A 479 -51.66 -0.12 -9.24
N GLY A 480 -52.97 -0.10 -9.48
CA GLY A 480 -53.96 0.67 -8.76
C GLY A 480 -55.32 0.36 -9.37
N HIS A 481 -56.21 -0.30 -8.62
CA HIS A 481 -57.48 -0.80 -9.12
C HIS A 481 -58.38 0.33 -9.65
N GLY A 482 -58.57 0.38 -10.97
CA GLY A 482 -59.55 1.23 -11.65
C GLY A 482 -59.17 1.44 -13.11
N GLY A 483 -59.81 0.71 -14.03
CA GLY A 483 -59.52 0.68 -15.47
C GLY A 483 -59.68 2.02 -16.19
N PHE A 484 -59.25 2.05 -17.46
CA PHE A 484 -59.79 2.99 -18.46
C PHE A 484 -61.31 2.93 -18.38
N ALA A 485 -61.94 4.05 -18.10
CA ALA A 485 -63.38 4.16 -18.17
C ALA A 485 -63.73 4.87 -19.47
N PRO A 486 -64.44 4.20 -20.39
CA PRO A 486 -64.83 4.83 -21.64
C PRO A 486 -65.56 6.14 -21.35
N ASN A 487 -65.12 7.22 -21.99
CA ASN A 487 -65.74 8.54 -21.88
C ASN A 487 -65.66 9.22 -20.49
N ARG A 488 -64.71 8.87 -19.62
CA ARG A 488 -64.40 9.73 -18.45
C ARG A 488 -62.91 9.72 -18.06
N VAL A 489 -62.46 10.79 -17.43
CA VAL A 489 -61.17 10.84 -16.72
C VAL A 489 -61.38 10.35 -15.28
N MET A 490 -60.57 9.38 -14.86
CA MET A 490 -60.78 8.70 -13.57
C MET A 490 -60.50 9.63 -12.39
N PHE A 491 -61.37 9.55 -11.36
CA PHE A 491 -61.25 10.31 -10.10
C PHE A 491 -61.29 11.85 -10.26
N THR A 492 -61.89 12.31 -11.36
CA THR A 492 -62.05 13.73 -11.69
C THR A 492 -63.46 13.97 -12.20
N ASP A 493 -63.95 15.21 -12.08
CA ASP A 493 -65.17 15.65 -12.73
C ASP A 493 -64.83 16.28 -14.08
N THR A 494 -65.44 15.79 -15.16
CA THR A 494 -65.24 16.34 -16.50
C THR A 494 -66.48 17.11 -16.94
N LYS A 495 -66.29 18.35 -17.40
CA LYS A 495 -67.37 19.24 -17.84
C LYS A 495 -67.07 19.82 -19.20
N LEU A 496 -68.08 19.83 -20.07
CA LEU A 496 -68.03 20.54 -21.35
C LEU A 496 -68.47 21.99 -21.14
N LEU A 497 -67.62 22.92 -21.56
CA LEU A 497 -67.87 24.35 -21.52
C LEU A 497 -68.14 24.82 -22.97
N PRO A 498 -69.40 25.04 -23.36
CA PRO A 498 -69.73 25.48 -24.72
C PRO A 498 -69.16 26.88 -24.98
N LEU A 499 -68.46 27.03 -26.11
CA LEU A 499 -67.99 28.31 -26.66
C LEU A 499 -68.84 28.79 -27.85
N GLY A 500 -69.74 27.94 -28.36
CA GLY A 500 -70.65 28.20 -29.47
C GLY A 500 -71.58 27.01 -29.73
N SER A 501 -72.27 26.98 -30.87
CA SER A 501 -73.22 25.90 -31.20
C SER A 501 -72.59 24.51 -31.38
N SER A 502 -71.27 24.45 -31.60
CA SER A 502 -70.56 23.20 -31.93
C SER A 502 -69.08 23.20 -31.51
N VAL A 503 -68.66 24.14 -30.65
CA VAL A 503 -67.29 24.27 -30.13
C VAL A 503 -67.33 24.25 -28.59
N TYR A 504 -66.42 23.50 -27.98
CA TYR A 504 -66.36 23.28 -26.54
C TYR A 504 -64.94 23.34 -26.01
N ASN A 505 -64.79 23.84 -24.79
CA ASN A 505 -63.65 23.51 -23.93
C ASN A 505 -64.02 22.33 -23.04
N ILE A 506 -63.01 21.58 -22.60
CA ILE A 506 -63.17 20.48 -21.66
C ILE A 506 -62.47 20.87 -20.37
N GLU A 507 -63.24 20.97 -19.30
CA GLU A 507 -62.75 21.21 -17.96
C GLU A 507 -62.65 19.88 -17.22
N ILE A 508 -61.48 19.59 -16.66
CA ILE A 508 -61.24 18.42 -15.80
C ILE A 508 -60.91 18.95 -14.42
N SER A 509 -61.91 18.92 -13.54
CA SER A 509 -61.80 19.30 -12.14
C SER A 509 -61.26 18.14 -11.32
N THR A 510 -60.12 18.35 -10.65
CA THR A 510 -59.49 17.31 -9.82
C THR A 510 -59.95 17.36 -8.37
N GLY A 511 -59.75 16.27 -7.63
CA GLY A 511 -59.85 16.25 -6.17
C GLY A 511 -58.59 16.74 -5.45
N PHE A 512 -57.51 17.06 -6.18
CA PHE A 512 -56.23 17.41 -5.60
C PHE A 512 -56.22 18.85 -5.10
N ILE A 513 -55.82 19.03 -3.83
CA ILE A 513 -55.62 20.35 -3.24
C ILE A 513 -54.40 21.00 -3.89
N PHE A 514 -54.55 22.26 -4.31
CA PHE A 514 -53.45 23.04 -4.86
C PHE A 514 -52.41 23.35 -3.80
N ASP A 515 -51.16 23.08 -4.13
CA ASP A 515 -49.98 23.54 -3.41
C ASP A 515 -48.97 23.98 -4.49
N PRO A 516 -48.31 25.15 -4.36
CA PRO A 516 -47.35 25.63 -5.35
C PRO A 516 -46.15 24.69 -5.56
N TYR A 517 -45.93 23.72 -4.67
CA TYR A 517 -44.89 22.70 -4.75
C TYR A 517 -45.40 21.32 -5.20
N ASN A 518 -46.70 21.16 -5.47
CA ASN A 518 -47.25 19.90 -5.98
C ASN A 518 -46.96 19.73 -7.48
N PHE A 519 -46.65 18.49 -7.86
CA PHE A 519 -46.48 18.07 -9.24
C PHE A 519 -47.64 17.16 -9.63
N LEU A 520 -48.31 17.45 -10.74
CA LEU A 520 -49.24 16.50 -11.34
C LEU A 520 -48.65 15.96 -12.64
N ILE A 521 -48.93 14.69 -12.91
CA ILE A 521 -48.72 14.06 -14.21
C ILE A 521 -50.09 13.65 -14.74
N PHE A 522 -50.37 13.96 -16.00
CA PHE A 522 -51.62 13.62 -16.64
C PHE A 522 -51.44 12.98 -18.01
N ARG A 523 -52.39 12.12 -18.37
CA ARG A 523 -52.57 11.59 -19.72
C ARG A 523 -54.05 11.53 -20.07
N PHE A 524 -54.43 12.22 -21.13
CA PHE A 524 -55.79 12.23 -21.66
C PHE A 524 -55.81 11.75 -23.10
N LYS A 525 -56.92 11.14 -23.48
CA LYS A 525 -57.31 10.95 -24.86
C LYS A 525 -58.69 11.54 -25.03
N ILE A 526 -58.80 12.46 -25.98
CA ILE A 526 -60.06 13.16 -26.26
C ILE A 526 -60.42 12.93 -27.72
N THR A 527 -61.61 12.41 -27.97
CA THR A 527 -62.11 12.20 -29.34
C THR A 527 -63.31 13.10 -29.59
N ASP A 528 -63.19 13.95 -30.61
CA ASP A 528 -64.27 14.80 -31.09
C ASP A 528 -64.61 14.47 -32.55
N ASN A 529 -65.37 15.32 -33.24
CA ASN A 529 -65.79 15.07 -34.62
C ASN A 529 -64.64 15.14 -35.64
N ASN A 530 -63.50 15.73 -35.29
CA ASN A 530 -62.35 15.90 -36.19
C ASN A 530 -61.26 14.84 -35.97
N GLY A 531 -61.27 14.13 -34.84
CA GLY A 531 -60.34 13.05 -34.58
C GLY A 531 -60.13 12.72 -33.11
N ALA A 532 -59.14 11.86 -32.85
CA ALA A 532 -58.67 11.54 -31.51
C ALA A 532 -57.36 12.28 -31.22
N TYR A 533 -57.24 12.79 -30.00
CA TYR A 533 -56.15 13.65 -29.58
C TYR A 533 -55.65 13.17 -28.24
N ASP A 534 -54.38 12.78 -28.22
CA ASP A 534 -53.71 12.39 -27.00
C ASP A 534 -52.98 13.61 -26.40
N PHE A 535 -53.07 13.76 -25.09
CA PHE A 535 -52.38 14.79 -24.32
C PHE A 535 -51.58 14.10 -23.22
N TYR A 536 -50.30 14.42 -23.12
CA TYR A 536 -49.44 13.97 -22.04
C TYR A 536 -48.73 15.20 -21.49
N GLY A 537 -48.69 15.36 -20.17
CA GLY A 537 -48.06 16.54 -19.61
C GLY A 537 -47.99 16.54 -18.09
N LYS A 538 -47.43 17.64 -17.60
CA LYS A 538 -47.09 17.84 -16.18
C LYS A 538 -47.50 19.24 -15.75
N THR A 539 -47.70 19.41 -14.44
CA THR A 539 -47.96 20.72 -13.84
C THR A 539 -46.89 21.05 -12.80
N TYR A 540 -46.50 22.32 -12.74
CA TYR A 540 -45.55 22.88 -11.77
C TYR A 540 -46.17 24.11 -11.15
N GLY A 541 -46.80 23.95 -9.98
CA GLY A 541 -47.70 24.99 -9.46
C GLY A 541 -48.80 25.29 -10.48
N GLU A 542 -48.91 26.55 -10.92
CA GLU A 542 -49.92 26.98 -11.91
C GLU A 542 -49.52 26.74 -13.36
N ILE A 543 -48.27 26.34 -13.63
CA ILE A 543 -47.75 26.19 -14.98
C ILE A 543 -48.07 24.79 -15.50
N VAL A 544 -48.73 24.71 -16.66
CA VAL A 544 -48.92 23.45 -17.41
C VAL A 544 -47.82 23.31 -18.46
N LYS A 545 -47.26 22.11 -18.58
CA LYS A 545 -46.33 21.74 -19.66
C LYS A 545 -46.81 20.47 -20.34
N LEU A 546 -46.90 20.51 -21.67
CA LEU A 546 -47.23 19.34 -22.50
C LEU A 546 -45.94 18.68 -22.97
N ASP A 547 -45.88 17.36 -22.85
CA ASP A 547 -44.77 16.52 -23.30
C ASP A 547 -44.90 16.17 -24.81
N ASN A 548 -46.02 16.50 -25.45
CA ASN A 548 -46.24 16.33 -26.89
C ASN A 548 -46.55 17.61 -27.65
N VAL A 549 -46.44 17.51 -28.98
CA VAL A 549 -46.68 18.61 -29.92
C VAL A 549 -48.12 19.13 -29.77
N ASP A 550 -48.22 20.42 -29.52
CA ASP A 550 -49.47 21.16 -29.46
C ASP A 550 -50.17 21.09 -30.83
N ASN A 551 -51.24 20.30 -30.93
CA ASN A 551 -52.09 20.20 -32.13
C ASN A 551 -53.00 21.44 -32.33
N GLY A 552 -52.54 22.62 -31.91
CA GLY A 552 -53.33 23.85 -31.84
C GLY A 552 -54.36 23.87 -30.70
N ARG A 553 -54.14 23.06 -29.66
CA ARG A 553 -55.00 22.90 -28.48
C ARG A 553 -54.22 23.14 -27.21
N LEU A 554 -54.59 24.21 -26.51
CA LEU A 554 -53.98 24.59 -25.25
C LEU A 554 -54.54 23.77 -24.09
N VAL A 555 -53.67 23.44 -23.13
CA VAL A 555 -54.05 22.97 -21.80
C VAL A 555 -53.60 24.00 -20.79
N THR A 556 -54.54 24.57 -20.06
CA THR A 556 -54.29 25.57 -19.00
C THR A 556 -54.71 25.02 -17.65
N LEU A 557 -54.04 25.46 -16.59
CA LEU A 557 -54.41 25.13 -15.21
C LEU A 557 -54.97 26.38 -14.54
N THR A 558 -56.08 26.21 -13.84
CA THR A 558 -56.64 27.20 -12.93
C THR A 558 -56.88 26.57 -11.56
N ILE A 559 -56.96 27.43 -10.54
CA ILE A 559 -57.23 27.00 -9.16
C ILE A 559 -58.64 27.43 -8.81
N VAL A 560 -59.50 26.47 -8.53
CA VAL A 560 -60.91 26.71 -8.19
C VAL A 560 -61.21 26.07 -6.84
N HIS A 561 -61.57 26.89 -5.84
CA HIS A 561 -61.79 26.44 -4.46
C HIS A 561 -60.63 25.60 -3.90
N ASN A 562 -59.40 26.04 -4.15
CA ASN A 562 -58.16 25.36 -3.74
C ASN A 562 -57.96 23.98 -4.38
N LYS A 563 -58.64 23.68 -5.49
CA LYS A 563 -58.44 22.46 -6.27
C LYS A 563 -57.90 22.79 -7.65
N ILE A 564 -57.12 21.86 -8.20
CA ILE A 564 -56.55 21.99 -9.54
C ILE A 564 -57.62 21.68 -10.59
N VAL A 565 -57.75 22.56 -11.58
CA VAL A 565 -58.66 22.40 -12.72
C VAL A 565 -57.87 22.56 -14.01
N LEU A 566 -57.90 21.53 -14.87
CA LEU A 566 -57.29 21.59 -16.20
C LEU A 566 -58.36 21.93 -17.24
N THR A 567 -58.09 22.93 -18.08
CA THR A 567 -58.97 23.30 -19.20
C THR A 567 -58.25 23.04 -20.50
N LEU A 568 -58.85 22.19 -21.34
CA LEU A 568 -58.39 21.93 -22.70
C LEU A 568 -59.25 22.71 -23.67
N SER A 569 -58.64 23.45 -24.60
CA SER A 569 -59.35 24.32 -25.52
C SER A 569 -59.65 23.69 -26.89
N SER A 570 -60.74 24.15 -27.53
CA SER A 570 -60.97 24.02 -28.98
C SER A 570 -61.34 22.63 -29.51
N PHE A 571 -62.38 22.00 -28.94
CA PHE A 571 -62.96 20.74 -29.41
C PHE A 571 -64.26 20.99 -30.17
N THR A 572 -64.54 20.23 -31.23
CA THR A 572 -65.75 20.43 -32.05
C THR A 572 -66.62 19.19 -32.10
N HIS A 573 -67.91 19.33 -31.78
CA HIS A 573 -68.88 18.25 -31.94
C HIS A 573 -70.30 18.78 -32.21
N PRO A 574 -71.00 18.35 -33.28
CA PRO A 574 -72.32 18.88 -33.64
C PRO A 574 -73.44 18.53 -32.65
N SER A 575 -73.26 17.48 -31.84
CA SER A 575 -74.20 17.09 -30.75
C SER A 575 -73.67 17.35 -29.33
N GLY A 576 -72.51 17.98 -29.19
CA GLY A 576 -71.88 18.22 -27.88
C GLY A 576 -71.39 16.96 -27.14
N ILE A 577 -71.19 15.85 -27.84
CA ILE A 577 -70.67 14.61 -27.25
C ILE A 577 -69.18 14.52 -27.60
N VAL A 578 -68.31 14.87 -26.67
CA VAL A 578 -66.87 14.61 -26.81
C VAL A 578 -66.51 13.47 -25.86
N SER A 579 -65.81 12.44 -26.33
CA SER A 579 -65.27 11.44 -25.41
C SER A 579 -63.98 11.98 -24.79
N CYS A 580 -63.87 11.92 -23.48
CA CYS A 580 -62.66 12.29 -22.75
C CYS A 580 -62.34 11.14 -21.81
N GLU A 581 -61.23 10.45 -22.04
CA GLU A 581 -60.76 9.37 -21.19
C GLU A 581 -59.31 9.62 -20.75
N GLY A 582 -58.94 9.16 -19.57
CA GLY A 582 -57.58 9.39 -19.09
C GLY A 582 -57.42 9.31 -17.59
N ILE A 583 -56.26 9.79 -17.15
CA ILE A 583 -55.84 9.75 -15.75
C ILE A 583 -55.04 11.00 -15.38
N ILE A 584 -55.22 11.44 -14.13
CA ILE A 584 -54.39 12.45 -13.47
C ILE A 584 -53.88 11.84 -12.19
N ARG A 585 -52.60 12.05 -11.88
CA ARG A 585 -51.98 11.63 -10.62
C ARG A 585 -51.11 12.74 -10.07
N MET A 586 -51.04 12.79 -8.74
CA MET A 586 -49.99 13.53 -8.03
C MET A 586 -48.70 12.72 -8.12
N ALA A 587 -47.60 13.37 -8.50
CA ALA A 587 -46.29 12.75 -8.68
C ALA A 587 -45.45 12.82 -7.40
#